data_AF-A0A8J8AEZ2-F1
#
_entry.id   AF-A0A8J8AEZ2-F1
#
_cell.length_a   1.000
_cell.length_b   1.000
_cell.length_c   1.000
_cell.angle_alpha   90.00
_cell.angle_beta   90.00
_cell.angle_gamma   90.00
#
_symmetry.space_group_name_H-M   'P 1'
#
loop_
_entity.id
_entity.type
_entity.pdbx_description
1 polymer ?
#
loop_
_entity_poly.entity_id
_entity_poly.type
_entity_poly.pdbx_seq_one_letter_code
_entity_poly.pdbx_strand_id
1 'polypeptide(L)'
;MKEVILLTGPPLNGRDEYIEEALKLAEGESYAYYHVFEYLKEVGKERGVKITRKNVLDFAISHPDLMNDIRDEAFEKIRKDIDESDKKFHLVSTPSLFRWGSGSVLGFTLSNLKLLKPDRVVIMLDDILSVRRRIINDPEWFERFGNEKDNIKLTTLVMWREDAINHVKTLIHELKKEGIEVRYIIQFGIRHPYQTFIDLIFHEKEKPLVYLSYPMTGHEEEYYHRVRGFYEKLSRYFTVLDPGALDDWWIVAEYDNQVERNPEIRKIKIKNIFDGEEVEELDREDIEQATNILRRQLVERDFNLVDVSKAIAVYHYAEGISAGVISEMAEAYRTLAAIYLYYPFKRRPSPFMEFYGMQNPSRRTMFKDEDEMINAMVEEKEYWAKA
;
A
#
# COMPACT_ATOMS: atom_id res chain seq x y z
N MET A 1 -10.32 -21.33 12.13
CA MET A 1 -9.94 -20.13 12.90
C MET A 1 -10.34 -18.94 12.06
N LYS A 2 -11.07 -17.99 12.63
CA LYS A 2 -11.49 -16.76 11.96
C LYS A 2 -10.27 -15.86 11.84
N GLU A 3 -10.15 -15.16 10.73
CA GLU A 3 -9.05 -14.24 10.49
C GLU A 3 -9.61 -12.83 10.26
N VAL A 4 -9.13 -11.86 11.03
CA VAL A 4 -9.57 -10.47 11.01
C VAL A 4 -8.52 -9.62 10.33
N ILE A 5 -8.91 -8.89 9.28
CA ILE A 5 -8.00 -8.10 8.46
C ILE A 5 -8.49 -6.65 8.47
N LEU A 6 -7.63 -5.76 8.95
CA LEU A 6 -7.90 -4.31 8.95
C LEU A 6 -7.46 -3.72 7.61
N LEU A 7 -8.40 -3.20 6.85
CA LEU A 7 -8.19 -2.48 5.59
C LEU A 7 -8.28 -0.97 5.87
N THR A 8 -7.16 -0.28 5.80
CA THR A 8 -7.06 1.12 6.26
C THR A 8 -6.19 1.97 5.34
N GLY A 9 -5.92 3.22 5.73
CA GLY A 9 -5.17 4.20 4.94
C GLY A 9 -5.73 5.62 5.11
N PRO A 10 -5.11 6.62 4.46
CA PRO A 10 -5.70 7.95 4.35
C PRO A 10 -7.03 7.86 3.56
N PRO A 11 -7.99 8.77 3.78
CA PRO A 11 -9.22 8.80 3.00
C PRO A 11 -8.93 9.21 1.54
N LEU A 12 -9.88 8.93 0.63
CA LEU A 12 -9.84 9.30 -0.80
C LEU A 12 -8.66 8.72 -1.59
N ASN A 13 -8.05 7.67 -1.07
CA ASN A 13 -7.09 6.83 -1.77
C ASN A 13 -7.75 5.77 -2.68
N GLY A 14 -9.06 5.83 -2.90
CA GLY A 14 -9.78 4.83 -3.71
C GLY A 14 -9.94 3.46 -3.06
N ARG A 15 -9.66 3.33 -1.75
CA ARG A 15 -9.73 2.05 -1.03
C ARG A 15 -11.08 1.36 -1.19
N ASP A 16 -12.16 2.07 -0.89
CA ASP A 16 -13.47 1.44 -0.75
C ASP A 16 -13.98 0.97 -2.12
N GLU A 17 -13.77 1.78 -3.16
CA GLU A 17 -14.04 1.42 -4.56
C GLU A 17 -13.19 0.23 -5.02
N TYR A 18 -11.90 0.23 -4.72
CA TYR A 18 -10.99 -0.87 -5.06
C TYR A 18 -11.42 -2.19 -4.40
N ILE A 19 -11.73 -2.16 -3.10
CA ILE A 19 -12.18 -3.34 -2.36
C ILE A 19 -13.50 -3.85 -2.93
N GLU A 20 -14.45 -2.96 -3.20
CA GLU A 20 -15.75 -3.36 -3.74
C GLU A 20 -15.60 -4.11 -5.08
N GLU A 21 -14.80 -3.58 -6.01
CA GLU A 21 -14.55 -4.24 -7.30
C GLU A 21 -13.78 -5.55 -7.14
N ALA A 22 -12.78 -5.60 -6.25
CA ALA A 22 -12.05 -6.84 -5.99
C ALA A 22 -12.94 -7.93 -5.39
N LEU A 23 -13.84 -7.58 -4.48
CA LEU A 23 -14.73 -8.53 -3.82
C LEU A 23 -15.81 -9.08 -4.77
N LYS A 24 -16.21 -8.35 -5.82
CA LYS A 24 -17.06 -8.88 -6.90
C LYS A 24 -16.44 -10.07 -7.62
N LEU A 25 -15.10 -10.19 -7.61
CA LEU A 25 -14.37 -11.31 -8.21
C LEU A 25 -14.12 -12.45 -7.22
N ALA A 26 -14.44 -12.26 -5.94
CA ALA A 26 -14.21 -13.21 -4.85
C ALA A 26 -15.49 -13.98 -4.43
N GLU A 27 -16.47 -14.17 -5.34
CA GLU A 27 -17.79 -14.76 -5.02
C GLU A 27 -17.74 -16.15 -4.37
N GLY A 28 -16.64 -16.90 -4.54
CA GLY A 28 -16.43 -18.21 -3.92
C GLY A 28 -15.79 -18.18 -2.53
N GLU A 29 -15.33 -17.03 -2.06
CA GLU A 29 -14.54 -16.90 -0.84
C GLU A 29 -15.41 -16.82 0.41
N SER A 30 -14.94 -17.41 1.51
CA SER A 30 -15.65 -17.37 2.80
C SER A 30 -15.29 -16.11 3.57
N TYR A 31 -15.98 -15.00 3.27
CA TYR A 31 -15.72 -13.72 3.91
C TYR A 31 -16.97 -12.95 4.36
N ALA A 32 -16.75 -12.00 5.27
CA ALA A 32 -17.67 -10.92 5.60
C ALA A 32 -16.92 -9.57 5.53
N TYR A 33 -17.58 -8.54 5.00
CA TYR A 33 -17.04 -7.19 4.86
C TYR A 33 -17.78 -6.21 5.77
N TYR A 34 -17.02 -5.51 6.62
CA TYR A 34 -17.50 -4.61 7.65
C TYR A 34 -16.99 -3.20 7.36
N HIS A 35 -17.84 -2.35 6.82
CA HIS A 35 -17.49 -0.94 6.59
C HIS A 35 -17.84 -0.12 7.84
N VAL A 36 -16.84 0.30 8.61
CA VAL A 36 -17.04 0.92 9.95
C VAL A 36 -18.00 2.11 9.91
N PHE A 37 -17.97 2.90 8.83
CA PHE A 37 -18.89 4.04 8.69
C PHE A 37 -20.38 3.64 8.69
N GLU A 38 -20.72 2.44 8.21
CA GLU A 38 -22.11 1.96 8.25
C GLU A 38 -22.56 1.69 9.69
N TYR A 39 -21.69 1.08 10.49
CA TYR A 39 -21.91 0.86 11.92
C TYR A 39 -21.98 2.17 12.70
N LEU A 40 -21.14 3.16 12.38
CA LEU A 40 -21.23 4.50 12.98
C LEU A 40 -22.59 5.16 12.71
N LYS A 41 -23.12 5.04 11.48
CA LYS A 41 -24.46 5.56 11.15
C LYS A 41 -25.57 4.85 11.93
N GLU A 42 -25.48 3.53 12.05
CA GLU A 42 -26.44 2.72 12.78
C GLU A 42 -26.47 3.10 14.27
N VAL A 43 -25.31 3.06 14.94
CA VAL A 43 -25.18 3.40 16.36
C VAL A 43 -25.55 4.86 16.60
N GLY A 44 -25.09 5.78 15.74
CA GLY A 44 -25.47 7.18 15.81
C GLY A 44 -26.99 7.34 15.82
N LYS A 45 -27.70 6.65 14.92
CA LYS A 45 -29.18 6.69 14.84
C LYS A 45 -29.84 6.18 16.12
N GLU A 46 -29.33 5.09 16.70
CA GLU A 46 -29.82 4.55 17.98
C GLU A 46 -29.62 5.52 19.14
N ARG A 47 -28.53 6.29 19.11
CA ARG A 47 -28.24 7.38 20.07
C ARG A 47 -28.92 8.71 19.74
N GLY A 48 -29.80 8.74 18.73
CA GLY A 48 -30.54 9.93 18.32
C GLY A 48 -29.72 10.96 17.51
N VAL A 49 -28.55 10.57 17.01
CA VAL A 49 -27.65 11.41 16.20
C VAL A 49 -27.63 10.93 14.74
N LYS A 50 -27.90 11.83 13.80
CA LYS A 50 -27.78 11.49 12.38
C LYS A 50 -26.35 11.72 11.89
N ILE A 51 -25.56 10.65 11.80
CA ILE A 51 -24.21 10.69 11.20
C ILE A 51 -24.32 10.56 9.68
N THR A 52 -23.62 11.42 8.95
CA THR A 52 -23.54 11.44 7.47
C THR A 52 -22.12 11.75 7.03
N ARG A 53 -21.80 11.49 5.76
CA ARG A 53 -20.46 11.75 5.19
C ARG A 53 -20.08 13.23 5.31
N LYS A 54 -21.07 14.10 5.09
CA LYS A 54 -20.92 15.56 5.22
C LYS A 54 -20.62 16.00 6.65
N ASN A 55 -21.25 15.42 7.67
CA ASN A 55 -21.15 15.93 9.04
C ASN A 55 -20.24 15.14 9.99
N VAL A 56 -19.80 13.93 9.66
CA VAL A 56 -19.12 13.04 10.60
C VAL A 56 -17.84 13.65 11.20
N LEU A 57 -17.08 14.41 10.41
CA LEU A 57 -15.85 15.05 10.87
C LEU A 57 -16.14 16.26 11.77
N ASP A 58 -17.09 17.11 11.40
CA ASP A 58 -17.55 18.23 12.23
C ASP A 58 -18.13 17.75 13.55
N PHE A 59 -18.90 16.66 13.50
CA PHE A 59 -19.46 16.01 14.68
C PHE A 59 -18.35 15.47 15.58
N ALA A 60 -17.35 14.79 15.02
CA ALA A 60 -16.22 14.27 15.79
C ALA A 60 -15.42 15.35 16.52
N ILE A 61 -15.37 16.57 16.00
CA ILE A 61 -14.64 17.69 16.62
C ILE A 61 -15.50 18.44 17.62
N SER A 62 -16.78 18.64 17.31
CA SER A 62 -17.71 19.36 18.19
C SER A 62 -18.17 18.51 19.38
N HIS A 63 -18.22 17.18 19.23
CA HIS A 63 -18.70 16.23 20.23
C HIS A 63 -17.76 15.02 20.35
N PRO A 64 -16.48 15.22 20.72
CA PRO A 64 -15.46 14.17 20.68
C PRO A 64 -15.80 12.97 21.58
N ASP A 65 -16.30 13.20 22.80
CA ASP A 65 -16.64 12.12 23.73
C ASP A 65 -17.77 11.25 23.19
N LEU A 66 -18.85 11.87 22.72
CA LEU A 66 -19.99 11.15 22.14
C LEU A 66 -19.60 10.41 20.86
N MET A 67 -18.73 11.00 20.02
CA MET A 67 -18.20 10.30 18.85
C MET A 67 -17.33 9.10 19.24
N ASN A 68 -16.57 9.20 20.33
CA ASN A 68 -15.80 8.08 20.86
C ASN A 68 -16.71 6.96 21.35
N ASP A 69 -17.76 7.27 22.11
CA ASP A 69 -18.75 6.28 22.55
C ASP A 69 -19.43 5.57 21.37
N ILE A 70 -19.84 6.33 20.34
CA ILE A 70 -20.44 5.78 19.13
C ILE A 70 -19.46 4.87 18.39
N ARG A 71 -18.17 5.26 18.32
CA ARG A 71 -17.14 4.45 17.69
C ARG A 71 -16.89 3.16 18.46
N ASP A 72 -16.77 3.23 19.78
CA ASP A 72 -16.52 2.06 20.62
C ASP A 72 -17.66 1.04 20.48
N GLU A 73 -18.91 1.50 20.55
CA GLU A 73 -20.09 0.64 20.34
C GLU A 73 -20.17 0.10 18.89
N ALA A 74 -19.77 0.87 17.89
CA ALA A 74 -19.69 0.38 16.51
C ALA A 74 -18.67 -0.77 16.36
N PHE A 75 -17.51 -0.67 17.00
CA PHE A 75 -16.52 -1.75 17.01
C PHE A 75 -16.96 -2.95 17.87
N GLU A 76 -17.72 -2.75 18.94
CA GLU A 76 -18.36 -3.83 19.71
C GLU A 76 -19.37 -4.61 18.87
N LYS A 77 -20.21 -3.92 18.09
CA LYS A 77 -21.12 -4.57 17.13
C LYS A 77 -20.36 -5.36 16.08
N ILE A 78 -19.33 -4.79 15.46
CA ILE A 78 -18.48 -5.50 14.48
C ILE A 78 -17.84 -6.74 15.12
N ARG A 79 -17.29 -6.64 16.34
CA ARG A 79 -16.72 -7.79 17.05
C ARG A 79 -17.75 -8.89 17.27
N LYS A 80 -18.96 -8.52 17.71
CA LYS A 80 -20.06 -9.45 17.90
C LYS A 80 -20.45 -10.15 16.59
N ASP A 81 -20.58 -9.40 15.49
CA ASP A 81 -20.89 -9.97 14.18
C ASP A 81 -19.79 -10.93 13.71
N ILE A 82 -18.52 -10.59 13.97
CA ILE A 82 -17.38 -11.48 13.70
C ILE A 82 -17.52 -12.75 14.55
N ASP A 83 -17.85 -12.66 15.84
CA ASP A 83 -17.98 -13.80 16.75
C ASP A 83 -19.14 -14.74 16.39
N GLU A 84 -20.25 -14.20 15.91
CA GLU A 84 -21.45 -14.97 15.54
C GLU A 84 -21.39 -15.54 14.11
N SER A 85 -20.57 -14.97 13.24
CA SER A 85 -20.46 -15.38 11.84
C SER A 85 -19.77 -16.74 11.64
N ASP A 86 -20.12 -17.45 10.58
CA ASP A 86 -19.47 -18.70 10.14
C ASP A 86 -18.34 -18.47 9.11
N LYS A 87 -18.09 -17.22 8.74
CA LYS A 87 -17.10 -16.85 7.72
C LYS A 87 -15.67 -17.06 8.22
N LYS A 88 -14.77 -17.35 7.28
CA LYS A 88 -13.34 -17.56 7.58
C LYS A 88 -12.60 -16.23 7.70
N PHE A 89 -12.87 -15.28 6.81
CA PHE A 89 -12.18 -14.00 6.73
C PHE A 89 -13.12 -12.84 7.05
N HIS A 90 -12.67 -11.90 7.87
CA HIS A 90 -13.45 -10.73 8.30
C HIS A 90 -12.67 -9.47 7.96
N LEU A 91 -13.16 -8.75 6.94
CA LEU A 91 -12.52 -7.58 6.38
C LEU A 91 -13.13 -6.32 7.00
N VAL A 92 -12.39 -5.61 7.84
CA VAL A 92 -12.87 -4.38 8.49
C VAL A 92 -12.24 -3.18 7.81
N SER A 93 -13.06 -2.33 7.18
CA SER A 93 -12.62 -1.17 6.41
C SER A 93 -12.91 0.14 7.13
N THR A 94 -11.86 0.95 7.32
CA THR A 94 -11.98 2.30 7.90
C THR A 94 -10.72 3.13 7.66
N PRO A 95 -10.82 4.45 7.35
CA PRO A 95 -9.62 5.31 7.26
C PRO A 95 -8.91 5.38 8.61
N SER A 96 -7.59 5.56 8.62
CA SER A 96 -6.84 5.60 9.88
C SER A 96 -6.91 6.98 10.55
N LEU A 97 -6.75 8.02 9.74
CA LEU A 97 -6.65 9.40 10.21
C LEU A 97 -7.23 10.36 9.17
N PHE A 98 -8.05 11.31 9.61
CA PHE A 98 -8.54 12.43 8.81
C PHE A 98 -7.87 13.73 9.27
N ARG A 99 -7.37 14.52 8.32
CA ARG A 99 -7.03 15.93 8.57
C ARG A 99 -8.27 16.78 8.31
N TRP A 100 -8.65 17.58 9.29
CA TRP A 100 -9.87 18.39 9.23
C TRP A 100 -9.68 19.74 9.93
N GLY A 101 -9.81 20.82 9.18
CA GLY A 101 -9.50 22.16 9.69
C GLY A 101 -8.06 22.22 10.22
N SER A 102 -7.89 22.70 11.45
CA SER A 102 -6.60 22.69 12.17
C SER A 102 -6.34 21.43 12.99
N GLY A 103 -7.26 20.45 12.97
CA GLY A 103 -7.23 19.26 13.81
C GLY A 103 -7.07 17.94 13.03
N SER A 104 -7.01 16.86 13.79
CA SER A 104 -7.07 15.49 13.26
C SER A 104 -8.21 14.72 13.92
N VAL A 105 -8.89 13.90 13.13
CA VAL A 105 -9.93 12.97 13.60
C VAL A 105 -9.44 11.56 13.35
N LEU A 106 -9.39 10.75 14.40
CA LEU A 106 -8.97 9.35 14.29
C LEU A 106 -10.12 8.47 13.82
N GLY A 107 -9.85 7.57 12.88
CA GLY A 107 -10.83 6.57 12.45
C GLY A 107 -10.96 5.40 13.42
N PHE A 108 -9.91 5.12 14.20
CA PHE A 108 -9.90 4.15 15.29
C PHE A 108 -8.80 4.45 16.31
N THR A 109 -9.01 3.93 17.52
CA THR A 109 -8.12 4.06 18.67
C THR A 109 -7.44 2.73 18.99
N LEU A 110 -6.49 2.74 19.93
CA LEU A 110 -5.88 1.52 20.45
C LEU A 110 -6.94 0.57 21.05
N SER A 111 -7.91 1.10 21.82
CA SER A 111 -8.99 0.29 22.41
C SER A 111 -9.81 -0.43 21.36
N ASN A 112 -10.15 0.25 20.25
CA ASN A 112 -10.87 -0.37 19.14
C ASN A 112 -10.06 -1.54 18.53
N LEU A 113 -8.74 -1.38 18.37
CA LEU A 113 -7.91 -2.46 17.84
C LEU A 113 -7.69 -3.61 18.82
N LYS A 114 -7.63 -3.35 20.14
CA LYS A 114 -7.58 -4.41 21.17
C LYS A 114 -8.83 -5.27 21.15
N LEU A 115 -9.98 -4.66 20.89
CA LEU A 115 -11.25 -5.33 20.73
C LEU A 115 -11.29 -6.13 19.42
N LEU A 116 -10.86 -5.50 18.32
CA LEU A 116 -10.89 -6.11 16.99
C LEU A 116 -9.92 -7.30 16.87
N LYS A 117 -8.72 -7.17 17.43
CA LYS A 117 -7.59 -8.11 17.34
C LYS A 117 -7.26 -8.50 15.89
N PRO A 118 -6.82 -7.54 15.06
CA PRO A 118 -6.52 -7.82 13.66
C PRO A 118 -5.32 -8.78 13.54
N ASP A 119 -5.45 -9.84 12.75
CA ASP A 119 -4.35 -10.75 12.40
C ASP A 119 -3.39 -10.08 11.40
N ARG A 120 -3.93 -9.23 10.52
CA ARG A 120 -3.20 -8.53 9.46
C ARG A 120 -3.73 -7.11 9.27
N VAL A 121 -2.85 -6.24 8.81
CA VAL A 121 -3.20 -4.85 8.48
C VAL A 121 -2.73 -4.52 7.07
N VAL A 122 -3.65 -4.06 6.24
CA VAL A 122 -3.38 -3.59 4.87
C VAL A 122 -3.65 -2.10 4.82
N ILE A 123 -2.58 -1.30 4.70
CA ILE A 123 -2.65 0.14 4.47
C ILE A 123 -2.73 0.34 2.96
N MET A 124 -3.93 0.62 2.48
CA MET A 124 -4.24 0.88 1.08
C MET A 124 -3.72 2.27 0.72
N LEU A 125 -3.04 2.40 -0.41
CA LEU A 125 -2.42 3.64 -0.88
C LEU A 125 -2.68 3.83 -2.37
N ASP A 126 -2.66 5.08 -2.79
CA ASP A 126 -2.73 5.47 -4.19
C ASP A 126 -1.86 6.70 -4.46
N ASP A 127 -1.50 6.94 -5.72
CA ASP A 127 -0.60 8.04 -6.11
C ASP A 127 -1.13 9.39 -5.65
N ILE A 128 -0.23 10.29 -5.28
CA ILE A 128 -0.65 11.57 -4.68
C ILE A 128 -1.44 12.45 -5.64
N LEU A 129 -1.12 12.43 -6.94
CA LEU A 129 -1.90 13.15 -7.94
C LEU A 129 -3.29 12.55 -8.12
N SER A 130 -3.41 11.23 -8.04
CA SER A 130 -4.70 10.53 -8.12
C SER A 130 -5.58 10.85 -6.92
N VAL A 131 -5.01 10.87 -5.71
CA VAL A 131 -5.69 11.36 -4.50
C VAL A 131 -6.15 12.82 -4.67
N ARG A 132 -5.28 13.70 -5.16
CA ARG A 132 -5.63 15.11 -5.43
C ARG A 132 -6.81 15.23 -6.39
N ARG A 133 -6.80 14.48 -7.50
CA ARG A 133 -7.91 14.46 -8.47
C ARG A 133 -9.20 13.93 -7.86
N ARG A 134 -9.14 12.89 -7.04
CA ARG A 134 -10.34 12.41 -6.32
C ARG A 134 -10.90 13.47 -5.38
N ILE A 135 -10.05 14.20 -4.65
CA ILE A 135 -10.51 15.32 -3.81
C ILE A 135 -11.22 16.38 -4.66
N ILE A 136 -10.65 16.76 -5.81
CA ILE A 136 -11.24 17.76 -6.71
C ILE A 136 -12.60 17.31 -7.25
N ASN A 137 -12.72 16.02 -7.58
CA ASN A 137 -13.92 15.46 -8.19
C ASN A 137 -14.98 15.00 -7.17
N ASP A 138 -14.65 15.00 -5.89
CA ASP A 138 -15.59 14.70 -4.81
C ASP A 138 -16.22 16.02 -4.29
N PRO A 139 -17.52 16.27 -4.52
CA PRO A 139 -18.11 17.57 -4.17
C PRO A 139 -18.04 17.89 -2.68
N GLU A 140 -18.19 16.90 -1.81
CA GLU A 140 -18.13 17.12 -0.37
C GLU A 140 -16.71 17.50 0.03
N TRP A 141 -15.69 16.79 -0.45
CA TRP A 141 -14.30 17.14 -0.12
C TRP A 141 -13.80 18.38 -0.84
N PHE A 142 -14.21 18.65 -2.07
CA PHE A 142 -13.82 19.86 -2.77
C PHE A 142 -14.36 21.12 -2.07
N GLU A 143 -15.61 21.07 -1.57
CA GLU A 143 -16.19 22.12 -0.72
C GLU A 143 -15.32 22.39 0.51
N ARG A 144 -14.76 21.33 1.09
CA ARG A 144 -13.92 21.38 2.31
C ARG A 144 -12.56 22.03 2.09
N PHE A 145 -12.05 21.94 0.87
CA PHE A 145 -10.87 22.68 0.43
C PHE A 145 -11.23 24.06 -0.16
N GLY A 146 -12.44 24.56 0.11
CA GLY A 146 -12.88 25.90 -0.30
C GLY A 146 -13.26 26.00 -1.78
N ASN A 147 -13.52 24.88 -2.45
CA ASN A 147 -13.80 24.80 -3.89
C ASN A 147 -12.70 25.41 -4.77
N GLU A 148 -11.45 25.37 -4.30
CA GLU A 148 -10.30 25.92 -5.00
C GLU A 148 -9.23 24.85 -5.15
N LYS A 149 -8.80 24.57 -6.40
CA LYS A 149 -7.84 23.51 -6.68
C LYS A 149 -6.48 23.82 -6.04
N ASP A 150 -6.11 25.09 -5.97
CA ASP A 150 -4.83 25.53 -5.42
C ASP A 150 -4.71 25.31 -3.90
N ASN A 151 -5.83 25.09 -3.18
CA ASN A 151 -5.82 24.77 -1.76
C ASN A 151 -5.42 23.31 -1.45
N ILE A 152 -5.46 22.40 -2.45
CA ILE A 152 -5.22 20.97 -2.25
C ILE A 152 -3.73 20.63 -2.46
N LYS A 153 -2.84 21.31 -1.74
CA LYS A 153 -1.38 21.24 -1.93
C LYS A 153 -0.83 19.80 -1.85
N LEU A 154 0.12 19.44 -2.71
CA LEU A 154 0.75 18.11 -2.70
C LEU A 154 1.47 17.85 -1.38
N THR A 155 2.14 18.87 -0.83
CA THR A 155 2.81 18.80 0.47
C THR A 155 1.83 18.37 1.57
N THR A 156 0.61 18.91 1.55
CA THR A 156 -0.43 18.53 2.52
C THR A 156 -0.83 17.06 2.37
N LEU A 157 -0.96 16.57 1.14
CA LEU A 157 -1.37 15.19 0.86
C LEU A 157 -0.28 14.17 1.22
N VAL A 158 0.99 14.44 0.89
CA VAL A 158 2.11 13.54 1.25
C VAL A 158 2.28 13.46 2.76
N MET A 159 2.15 14.58 3.47
CA MET A 159 2.20 14.62 4.94
C MET A 159 1.01 13.88 5.55
N TRP A 160 -0.18 14.03 4.97
CA TRP A 160 -1.35 13.29 5.46
C TRP A 160 -1.18 11.79 5.26
N ARG A 161 -0.64 11.34 4.13
CA ARG A 161 -0.31 9.92 3.91
C ARG A 161 0.69 9.43 4.96
N GLU A 162 1.74 10.20 5.23
CA GLU A 162 2.74 9.88 6.27
C GLU A 162 2.10 9.76 7.66
N ASP A 163 1.31 10.74 8.08
CA ASP A 163 0.61 10.75 9.36
C ASP A 163 -0.31 9.51 9.48
N ALA A 164 -1.03 9.18 8.41
CA ALA A 164 -1.93 8.03 8.35
C ALA A 164 -1.18 6.69 8.50
N ILE A 165 -0.01 6.55 7.86
CA ILE A 165 0.85 5.35 7.97
C ILE A 165 1.45 5.25 9.38
N ASN A 166 2.00 6.35 9.89
CA ASN A 166 2.67 6.40 11.20
C ASN A 166 1.70 6.16 12.35
N HIS A 167 0.47 6.67 12.26
CA HIS A 167 -0.60 6.38 13.22
C HIS A 167 -0.86 4.88 13.32
N VAL A 168 -1.03 4.20 12.18
CA VAL A 168 -1.25 2.74 12.14
C VAL A 168 -0.06 2.00 12.74
N LYS A 169 1.18 2.29 12.30
CA LYS A 169 2.39 1.64 12.81
C LYS A 169 2.52 1.80 14.33
N THR A 170 2.20 2.99 14.85
CA THR A 170 2.25 3.28 16.30
C THR A 170 1.23 2.44 17.06
N LEU A 171 -0.02 2.39 16.61
CA LEU A 171 -1.05 1.61 17.28
C LEU A 171 -0.75 0.11 17.27
N ILE A 172 -0.26 -0.43 16.15
CA ILE A 172 0.11 -1.86 16.08
C ILE A 172 1.32 -2.17 16.96
N HIS A 173 2.29 -1.25 17.09
CA HIS A 173 3.40 -1.41 18.02
C HIS A 173 2.92 -1.51 19.47
N GLU A 174 1.96 -0.67 19.88
CA GLU A 174 1.38 -0.75 21.22
C GLU A 174 0.54 -2.02 21.43
N LEU A 175 -0.19 -2.50 20.41
CA LEU A 175 -0.90 -3.80 20.50
C LEU A 175 0.08 -4.96 20.75
N LYS A 176 1.22 -4.98 20.07
CA LYS A 176 2.23 -6.04 20.23
C LYS A 176 2.80 -6.04 21.65
N LYS A 177 3.01 -4.88 22.27
CA LYS A 177 3.44 -4.79 23.68
C LYS A 177 2.42 -5.40 24.66
N GLU A 178 1.16 -5.44 24.27
CA GLU A 178 0.08 -6.05 25.05
C GLU A 178 -0.18 -7.52 24.69
N GLY A 179 0.69 -8.12 23.88
CA GLY A 179 0.62 -9.54 23.50
C GLY A 179 -0.42 -9.83 22.40
N ILE A 180 -0.94 -8.81 21.72
CA ILE A 180 -1.78 -8.98 20.53
C ILE A 180 -0.86 -8.97 19.31
N GLU A 181 -0.58 -10.16 18.79
CA GLU A 181 0.27 -10.33 17.62
C GLU A 181 -0.46 -9.93 16.34
N VAL A 182 0.26 -9.23 15.47
CA VAL A 182 -0.18 -8.86 14.11
C VAL A 182 0.90 -9.37 13.16
N ARG A 183 0.52 -10.30 12.27
CA ARG A 183 1.46 -11.01 11.39
C ARG A 183 2.30 -10.04 10.57
N TYR A 184 1.64 -9.05 9.97
CA TYR A 184 2.31 -7.98 9.23
C TYR A 184 1.41 -6.75 9.03
N ILE A 185 2.07 -5.65 8.69
CA ILE A 185 1.47 -4.42 8.17
C ILE A 185 2.03 -4.23 6.77
N ILE A 186 1.17 -4.17 5.75
CA ILE A 186 1.58 -3.99 4.35
C ILE A 186 1.06 -2.65 3.81
N GLN A 187 1.93 -1.91 3.12
CA GLN A 187 1.60 -0.70 2.35
C GLN A 187 1.25 -1.08 0.92
N PHE A 188 -0.03 -1.29 0.64
CA PHE A 188 -0.54 -1.86 -0.61
C PHE A 188 -1.02 -0.76 -1.58
N GLY A 189 -0.40 -0.67 -2.76
CA GLY A 189 -0.84 0.23 -3.84
C GLY A 189 -2.09 -0.30 -4.55
N ILE A 190 -3.13 0.52 -4.70
CA ILE A 190 -4.40 0.11 -5.34
C ILE A 190 -4.30 -0.12 -6.86
N ARG A 191 -3.14 0.10 -7.50
CA ARG A 191 -2.96 -0.25 -8.92
C ARG A 191 -2.49 -1.68 -9.13
N HIS A 192 -2.27 -2.43 -8.07
CA HIS A 192 -2.15 -3.87 -8.19
C HIS A 192 -3.43 -4.43 -8.86
N PRO A 193 -3.32 -5.49 -9.66
CA PRO A 193 -4.50 -6.22 -10.12
C PRO A 193 -5.37 -6.66 -8.94
N TYR A 194 -6.69 -6.62 -9.10
CA TYR A 194 -7.63 -7.10 -8.09
C TYR A 194 -7.32 -8.53 -7.63
N GLN A 195 -6.88 -9.38 -8.55
CA GLN A 195 -6.46 -10.75 -8.23
C GLN A 195 -5.32 -10.80 -7.20
N THR A 196 -4.37 -9.86 -7.22
CA THR A 196 -3.30 -9.76 -6.21
C THR A 196 -3.88 -9.49 -4.82
N PHE A 197 -4.89 -8.61 -4.73
CA PHE A 197 -5.57 -8.36 -3.47
C PHE A 197 -6.35 -9.59 -3.00
N ILE A 198 -7.06 -10.27 -3.89
CA ILE A 198 -7.78 -11.52 -3.58
C ILE A 198 -6.80 -12.57 -3.08
N ASP A 199 -5.68 -12.77 -3.75
CA ASP A 199 -4.67 -13.75 -3.33
C ASP A 199 -4.02 -13.37 -2.00
N LEU A 200 -3.72 -12.08 -1.80
CA LEU A 200 -3.23 -11.55 -0.53
C LEU A 200 -4.19 -11.89 0.59
N ILE A 201 -5.50 -11.66 0.41
CA ILE A 201 -6.49 -11.85 1.48
C ILE A 201 -6.80 -13.34 1.68
N PHE A 202 -7.05 -14.10 0.62
CA PHE A 202 -7.68 -15.41 0.70
C PHE A 202 -6.73 -16.59 0.47
N HIS A 203 -5.66 -16.38 -0.30
CA HIS A 203 -4.79 -17.45 -0.82
C HIS A 203 -3.34 -17.38 -0.33
N GLU A 204 -3.05 -16.66 0.75
CA GLU A 204 -1.67 -16.50 1.26
C GLU A 204 -0.95 -17.85 1.49
N LYS A 205 -1.69 -18.89 1.89
CA LYS A 205 -1.11 -20.22 2.14
C LYS A 205 -0.77 -20.97 0.86
N GLU A 206 -1.61 -20.84 -0.15
CA GLU A 206 -1.47 -21.49 -1.45
C GLU A 206 -0.47 -20.75 -2.36
N LYS A 207 -0.51 -19.41 -2.27
CA LYS A 207 0.25 -18.41 -3.03
C LYS A 207 0.97 -17.47 -2.06
N PRO A 208 2.15 -17.88 -1.54
CA PRO A 208 2.95 -17.05 -0.65
C PRO A 208 3.30 -15.69 -1.26
N LEU A 209 3.54 -14.70 -0.40
CA LEU A 209 3.92 -13.35 -0.79
C LEU A 209 5.36 -13.31 -1.33
N VAL A 210 5.50 -12.75 -2.54
CA VAL A 210 6.78 -12.53 -3.22
C VAL A 210 6.86 -11.07 -3.65
N TYR A 211 7.98 -10.41 -3.34
CA TYR A 211 8.27 -9.08 -3.87
C TYR A 211 8.96 -9.19 -5.23
N LEU A 212 8.45 -8.47 -6.23
CA LEU A 212 9.08 -8.36 -7.55
C LEU A 212 10.02 -7.14 -7.57
N SER A 213 11.33 -7.41 -7.56
CA SER A 213 12.37 -6.39 -7.61
C SER A 213 12.90 -6.25 -9.04
N TYR A 214 12.93 -5.03 -9.57
CA TYR A 214 13.48 -4.74 -10.90
C TYR A 214 13.91 -3.26 -11.00
N PRO A 215 14.87 -2.94 -11.87
CA PRO A 215 15.17 -1.53 -12.19
C PRO A 215 13.91 -0.78 -12.68
N MET A 216 13.44 0.21 -11.92
CA MET A 216 12.20 0.94 -12.22
C MET A 216 12.36 2.10 -13.20
N THR A 217 13.57 2.62 -13.41
CA THR A 217 13.80 3.89 -14.13
C THR A 217 14.87 3.76 -15.21
N GLY A 218 14.82 4.63 -16.23
CA GLY A 218 15.86 4.72 -17.26
C GLY A 218 15.84 3.59 -18.29
N HIS A 219 14.67 2.97 -18.54
CA HIS A 219 14.50 1.87 -19.48
C HIS A 219 13.45 2.16 -20.55
N GLU A 220 13.56 1.47 -21.68
CA GLU A 220 12.63 1.55 -22.82
C GLU A 220 11.33 0.77 -22.55
N GLU A 221 10.27 1.07 -23.31
CA GLU A 221 8.96 0.41 -23.15
C GLU A 221 9.03 -1.13 -23.26
N GLU A 222 9.89 -1.66 -24.15
CA GLU A 222 10.10 -3.11 -24.31
C GLU A 222 10.56 -3.77 -23.00
N TYR A 223 11.37 -3.08 -22.20
CA TYR A 223 11.84 -3.60 -20.91
C TYR A 223 10.65 -3.77 -19.94
N TYR A 224 9.77 -2.77 -19.83
CA TYR A 224 8.60 -2.86 -18.96
C TYR A 224 7.56 -3.87 -19.47
N HIS A 225 7.49 -4.13 -20.78
CA HIS A 225 6.73 -5.26 -21.31
C HIS A 225 7.26 -6.61 -20.81
N ARG A 226 8.58 -6.77 -20.74
CA ARG A 226 9.20 -8.00 -20.22
C ARG A 226 8.96 -8.16 -18.72
N VAL A 227 9.09 -7.09 -17.94
CA VAL A 227 8.75 -7.09 -16.49
C VAL A 227 7.30 -7.54 -16.29
N ARG A 228 6.35 -6.98 -17.05
CA ARG A 228 4.94 -7.40 -17.01
C ARG A 228 4.74 -8.87 -17.37
N GLY A 229 5.41 -9.35 -18.42
CA GLY A 229 5.36 -10.76 -18.79
C GLY A 229 5.90 -11.69 -17.68
N PHE A 230 6.98 -11.27 -17.01
CA PHE A 230 7.54 -12.01 -15.88
C PHE A 230 6.60 -11.98 -14.65
N TYR A 231 6.01 -10.82 -14.34
CA TYR A 231 4.96 -10.67 -13.33
C TYR A 231 3.80 -11.64 -13.58
N GLU A 232 3.29 -11.73 -14.81
CA GLU A 232 2.20 -12.63 -15.20
C GLU A 232 2.55 -14.10 -15.04
N LYS A 233 3.82 -14.49 -15.24
CA LYS A 233 4.28 -15.85 -14.99
C LYS A 233 4.35 -16.14 -13.49
N LEU A 234 4.94 -15.23 -12.70
CA LEU A 234 5.05 -15.37 -11.25
C LEU A 234 3.69 -15.41 -10.56
N SER A 235 2.76 -14.56 -10.98
CA SER A 235 1.43 -14.41 -10.38
C SER A 235 0.56 -15.65 -10.53
N ARG A 236 0.93 -16.62 -11.37
CA ARG A 236 0.27 -17.95 -11.42
C ARG A 236 0.52 -18.77 -10.16
N TYR A 237 1.63 -18.53 -9.47
CA TYR A 237 2.09 -19.35 -8.34
C TYR A 237 2.16 -18.59 -7.01
N PHE A 238 2.29 -17.28 -7.06
CA PHE A 238 2.55 -16.43 -5.90
C PHE A 238 1.63 -15.21 -5.85
N THR A 239 1.50 -14.63 -4.66
CA THR A 239 0.94 -13.29 -4.49
C THR A 239 2.08 -12.30 -4.74
N VAL A 240 2.12 -11.69 -5.92
CA VAL A 240 3.23 -10.84 -6.33
C VAL A 240 2.98 -9.39 -5.95
N LEU A 241 3.82 -8.85 -5.08
CA LEU A 241 3.87 -7.45 -4.70
C LEU A 241 4.80 -6.71 -5.66
N ASP A 242 4.25 -5.78 -6.42
CA ASP A 242 4.92 -5.01 -7.45
C ASP A 242 5.07 -3.55 -6.98
N PRO A 243 6.30 -3.02 -6.85
CA PRO A 243 6.50 -1.60 -6.49
C PRO A 243 5.91 -0.64 -7.52
N GLY A 244 5.71 -1.07 -8.77
CA GLY A 244 5.06 -0.30 -9.84
C GLY A 244 3.56 -0.05 -9.63
N ALA A 245 2.92 -0.70 -8.66
CA ALA A 245 1.52 -0.49 -8.32
C ALA A 245 1.24 0.81 -7.55
N LEU A 246 2.28 1.57 -7.21
CA LEU A 246 2.23 2.94 -6.72
C LEU A 246 3.49 3.64 -7.26
N ASP A 247 3.36 4.63 -8.13
CA ASP A 247 4.52 5.24 -8.79
C ASP A 247 4.46 6.76 -8.71
N ASP A 248 4.77 7.26 -7.51
CA ASP A 248 5.00 8.69 -7.27
C ASP A 248 6.39 9.16 -7.77
N TRP A 249 7.26 8.26 -8.26
CA TRP A 249 8.60 8.64 -8.74
C TRP A 249 8.51 9.57 -9.96
N TRP A 250 7.49 9.38 -10.80
CA TRP A 250 7.26 10.25 -11.96
C TRP A 250 7.11 11.74 -11.57
N ILE A 251 6.49 12.04 -10.41
CA ILE A 251 6.36 13.41 -9.89
C ILE A 251 7.76 14.01 -9.62
N VAL A 252 8.64 13.22 -9.01
CA VAL A 252 10.02 13.62 -8.69
C VAL A 252 10.82 13.83 -9.98
N ALA A 253 10.75 12.88 -10.90
CA ALA A 253 11.48 12.93 -12.16
C ALA A 253 11.06 14.15 -13.02
N GLU A 254 9.76 14.41 -13.13
CA GLU A 254 9.25 15.53 -13.93
C GLU A 254 9.61 16.89 -13.31
N TYR A 255 9.59 16.99 -11.98
CA TYR A 255 10.07 18.15 -11.24
C TYR A 255 11.57 18.42 -11.53
N ASP A 256 12.42 17.43 -11.30
CA ASP A 256 13.87 17.56 -11.47
C ASP A 256 14.23 17.97 -12.92
N ASN A 257 13.58 17.33 -13.91
CA ASN A 257 13.78 17.64 -15.33
C ASN A 257 13.40 19.08 -15.70
N GLN A 258 12.28 19.60 -15.18
CA GLN A 258 11.85 20.97 -15.49
C GLN A 258 12.71 22.02 -14.80
N VAL A 259 13.12 21.78 -13.56
CA VAL A 259 14.01 22.68 -12.80
C VAL A 259 15.41 22.70 -13.40
N GLU A 260 15.94 21.57 -13.85
CA GLU A 260 17.24 21.52 -14.54
C GLU A 260 17.23 22.34 -15.84
N ARG A 261 16.14 22.26 -16.62
CA ARG A 261 15.98 23.03 -17.87
C ARG A 261 15.75 24.51 -17.63
N ASN A 262 15.04 24.87 -16.57
CA ASN A 262 14.74 26.25 -16.20
C ASN A 262 14.75 26.44 -14.68
N PRO A 263 15.90 26.82 -14.09
CA PRO A 263 16.03 27.01 -12.64
C PRO A 263 15.13 28.09 -12.04
N GLU A 264 14.55 28.99 -12.85
CA GLU A 264 13.66 30.07 -12.40
C GLU A 264 12.17 29.75 -12.63
N ILE A 265 11.86 28.50 -13.02
CA ILE A 265 10.48 28.06 -13.22
C ILE A 265 9.68 28.21 -11.91
N ARG A 266 8.48 28.80 -12.01
CA ARG A 266 7.59 29.02 -10.84
C ARG A 266 6.45 28.01 -10.74
N LYS A 267 6.07 27.44 -11.89
CA LYS A 267 4.97 26.51 -12.03
C LYS A 267 5.47 25.28 -12.76
N ILE A 268 5.27 24.11 -12.17
CA ILE A 268 5.70 22.83 -12.72
C ILE A 268 4.48 22.16 -13.34
N LYS A 269 4.67 21.61 -14.54
CA LYS A 269 3.61 20.92 -15.28
C LYS A 269 3.74 19.42 -15.10
N ILE A 270 2.82 18.78 -14.39
CA ILE A 270 2.89 17.33 -14.16
C ILE A 270 1.73 16.64 -14.85
N LYS A 271 2.05 15.61 -15.63
CA LYS A 271 1.08 14.70 -16.23
C LYS A 271 0.99 13.45 -15.36
N ASN A 272 -0.21 13.04 -14.94
CA ASN A 272 -0.40 11.74 -14.30
C ASN A 272 -0.47 10.68 -15.40
N ILE A 273 0.49 9.76 -15.44
CA ILE A 273 0.58 8.75 -16.49
C ILE A 273 -0.54 7.70 -16.44
N PHE A 274 -1.23 7.57 -15.30
CA PHE A 274 -2.19 6.50 -15.09
C PHE A 274 -3.66 6.94 -15.18
N ASP A 275 -3.97 8.18 -14.78
CA ASP A 275 -5.36 8.67 -14.72
C ASP A 275 -5.68 9.64 -15.85
N GLY A 276 -4.98 9.51 -16.98
CA GLY A 276 -5.24 10.24 -18.23
C GLY A 276 -4.30 11.40 -18.53
N GLU A 277 -4.50 12.01 -19.70
CA GLU A 277 -3.58 13.00 -20.28
C GLU A 277 -3.63 14.41 -19.66
N GLU A 278 -4.43 14.62 -18.62
CA GLU A 278 -4.57 15.95 -17.99
C GLU A 278 -3.25 16.38 -17.34
N VAL A 279 -2.78 17.57 -17.73
CA VAL A 279 -1.59 18.22 -17.19
C VAL A 279 -2.02 19.17 -16.08
N GLU A 280 -1.51 18.94 -14.87
CA GLU A 280 -1.69 19.83 -13.73
C GLU A 280 -0.54 20.83 -13.68
N GLU A 281 -0.85 22.10 -13.42
CA GLU A 281 0.13 23.16 -13.23
C GLU A 281 0.15 23.58 -11.76
N LEU A 282 1.24 23.29 -11.07
CA LEU A 282 1.36 23.38 -9.61
C LEU A 282 2.52 24.31 -9.23
N ASP A 283 2.42 24.93 -8.05
CA ASP A 283 3.50 25.78 -7.52
C ASP A 283 4.78 24.97 -7.30
N ARG A 284 5.91 25.52 -7.76
CA ARG A 284 7.22 24.89 -7.59
C ARG A 284 7.51 24.57 -6.12
N GLU A 285 7.29 25.54 -5.23
CA GLU A 285 7.61 25.40 -3.80
C GLU A 285 6.84 24.24 -3.15
N ASP A 286 5.58 24.04 -3.54
CA ASP A 286 4.76 22.93 -3.05
C ASP A 286 5.29 21.58 -3.55
N ILE A 287 5.66 21.48 -4.83
CA ILE A 287 6.21 20.23 -5.36
C ILE A 287 7.61 19.94 -4.79
N GLU A 288 8.44 20.95 -4.62
CA GLU A 288 9.78 20.81 -4.04
C GLU A 288 9.70 20.23 -2.61
N GLN A 289 8.78 20.73 -1.79
CA GLN A 289 8.55 20.17 -0.45
C GLN A 289 7.97 18.75 -0.53
N ALA A 290 6.99 18.54 -1.41
CA ALA A 290 6.36 17.23 -1.56
C ALA A 290 7.34 16.14 -2.05
N THR A 291 8.20 16.45 -3.02
CA THR A 291 9.18 15.51 -3.60
C THR A 291 10.22 15.04 -2.58
N ASN A 292 10.67 15.93 -1.68
CA ASN A 292 11.55 15.54 -0.58
C ASN A 292 10.94 14.47 0.33
N ILE A 293 9.63 14.57 0.60
CA ILE A 293 8.89 13.60 1.41
C ILE A 293 8.63 12.32 0.62
N LEU A 294 8.20 12.44 -0.64
CA LEU A 294 7.88 11.31 -1.53
C LEU A 294 9.07 10.36 -1.72
N ARG A 295 10.27 10.91 -1.95
CA ARG A 295 11.49 10.10 -2.13
C ARG A 295 11.75 9.15 -0.96
N ARG A 296 11.55 9.64 0.27
CA ARG A 296 11.65 8.82 1.48
C ARG A 296 10.52 7.79 1.57
N GLN A 297 9.27 8.20 1.31
CA GLN A 297 8.12 7.29 1.36
C GLN A 297 8.23 6.13 0.37
N LEU A 298 8.75 6.37 -0.84
CA LEU A 298 9.00 5.32 -1.83
C LEU A 298 9.95 4.25 -1.28
N VAL A 299 11.09 4.66 -0.71
CA VAL A 299 12.07 3.74 -0.10
C VAL A 299 11.47 2.99 1.08
N GLU A 300 10.78 3.69 2.00
CA GLU A 300 10.17 3.06 3.18
C GLU A 300 9.06 2.07 2.82
N ARG A 301 8.34 2.32 1.73
CA ARG A 301 7.33 1.40 1.20
C ARG A 301 8.00 0.17 0.59
N ASP A 302 9.01 0.34 -0.26
CA ASP A 302 9.66 -0.81 -0.92
C ASP A 302 10.30 -1.74 0.12
N PHE A 303 10.96 -1.19 1.15
CA PHE A 303 11.44 -2.00 2.27
C PHE A 303 10.30 -2.65 3.06
N ASN A 304 9.15 -1.98 3.24
CA ASN A 304 7.99 -2.64 3.84
C ASN A 304 7.49 -3.81 2.99
N LEU A 305 7.45 -3.69 1.66
CA LEU A 305 7.03 -4.78 0.76
C LEU A 305 8.03 -5.94 0.78
N VAL A 306 9.32 -5.65 0.85
CA VAL A 306 10.38 -6.66 1.04
C VAL A 306 10.23 -7.36 2.39
N ASP A 307 10.05 -6.61 3.48
CA ASP A 307 9.95 -7.14 4.86
C ASP A 307 8.76 -8.08 5.07
N VAL A 308 7.63 -7.81 4.41
CA VAL A 308 6.46 -8.70 4.47
C VAL A 308 6.57 -9.90 3.54
N SER A 309 7.45 -9.83 2.54
CA SER A 309 7.66 -10.92 1.58
C SER A 309 8.66 -11.93 2.13
N LYS A 310 8.37 -13.21 1.94
CA LYS A 310 9.26 -14.31 2.39
C LYS A 310 10.28 -14.71 1.33
N ALA A 311 10.06 -14.27 0.10
CA ALA A 311 11.02 -14.34 -0.97
C ALA A 311 10.95 -13.09 -1.85
N ILE A 312 12.05 -12.76 -2.50
CA ILE A 312 12.11 -11.74 -3.53
C ILE A 312 12.51 -12.38 -4.88
N ALA A 313 11.79 -11.99 -5.93
CA ALA A 313 12.11 -12.30 -7.31
C ALA A 313 12.78 -11.07 -7.94
N VAL A 314 14.10 -11.14 -8.12
CA VAL A 314 14.89 -10.06 -8.71
C VAL A 314 14.98 -10.25 -10.22
N TYR A 315 14.19 -9.51 -10.97
CA TYR A 315 14.21 -9.48 -12.43
C TYR A 315 15.16 -8.39 -12.95
N HIS A 316 16.47 -8.69 -12.96
CA HIS A 316 17.48 -7.71 -13.36
C HIS A 316 17.87 -7.85 -14.84
N TYR A 317 16.93 -7.55 -15.74
CA TYR A 317 17.14 -7.52 -17.19
C TYR A 317 17.84 -6.22 -17.67
N ALA A 318 18.93 -5.84 -17.00
CA ALA A 318 19.77 -4.71 -17.35
C ALA A 318 21.25 -5.04 -17.12
N GLU A 319 22.15 -4.55 -17.99
CA GLU A 319 23.60 -4.70 -17.77
C GLU A 319 24.14 -3.74 -16.72
N GLY A 320 23.56 -2.54 -16.64
CA GLY A 320 23.91 -1.50 -15.67
C GLY A 320 23.36 -1.81 -14.28
N ILE A 321 24.05 -1.35 -13.24
CA ILE A 321 23.66 -1.60 -11.85
C ILE A 321 22.46 -0.74 -11.45
N SER A 322 21.44 -1.35 -10.84
CA SER A 322 20.37 -0.64 -10.15
C SER A 322 20.64 -0.55 -8.64
N ALA A 323 20.79 0.67 -8.12
CA ALA A 323 21.00 0.92 -6.69
C ALA A 323 19.78 0.54 -5.85
N GLY A 324 18.57 0.73 -6.38
CA GLY A 324 17.32 0.30 -5.73
C GLY A 324 17.28 -1.22 -5.55
N VAL A 325 17.53 -1.96 -6.63
CA VAL A 325 17.54 -3.43 -6.59
C VAL A 325 18.58 -3.98 -5.62
N ILE A 326 19.80 -3.41 -5.61
CA ILE A 326 20.82 -3.84 -4.65
C ILE A 326 20.37 -3.57 -3.20
N SER A 327 19.74 -2.43 -2.94
CA SER A 327 19.24 -2.08 -1.61
C SER A 327 18.13 -3.03 -1.15
N GLU A 328 17.21 -3.40 -2.05
CA GLU A 328 16.15 -4.39 -1.78
C GLU A 328 16.73 -5.79 -1.53
N MET A 329 17.73 -6.20 -2.31
CA MET A 329 18.46 -7.46 -2.07
C MET A 329 19.18 -7.46 -0.71
N ALA A 330 19.79 -6.33 -0.34
CA ALA A 330 20.44 -6.19 0.97
C ALA A 330 19.43 -6.25 2.12
N GLU A 331 18.25 -5.65 1.95
CA GLU A 331 17.18 -5.71 2.93
C GLU A 331 16.60 -7.11 3.09
N ALA A 332 16.32 -7.79 1.97
CA ALA A 332 15.91 -9.19 1.96
C ALA A 332 16.96 -10.11 2.62
N TYR A 333 18.25 -9.83 2.40
CA TYR A 333 19.33 -10.54 3.08
C TYR A 333 19.30 -10.32 4.60
N ARG A 334 19.04 -9.09 5.05
CA ARG A 334 18.94 -8.75 6.47
C ARG A 334 17.76 -9.44 7.16
N THR A 335 16.64 -9.59 6.46
CA THR A 335 15.42 -10.24 6.98
C THR A 335 15.34 -11.74 6.70
N LEU A 336 16.39 -12.32 6.14
CA LEU A 336 16.49 -13.76 5.80
C LEU A 336 15.43 -14.22 4.78
N ALA A 337 14.91 -13.30 3.96
CA ALA A 337 14.06 -13.63 2.84
C ALA A 337 14.87 -14.34 1.74
N ALA A 338 14.26 -15.31 1.08
CA ALA A 338 14.90 -16.04 -0.02
C ALA A 338 15.07 -15.12 -1.24
N ILE A 339 16.28 -15.06 -1.81
CA ILE A 339 16.58 -14.24 -2.98
C ILE A 339 16.74 -15.11 -4.22
N TYR A 340 15.94 -14.84 -5.25
CA TYR A 340 16.08 -15.46 -6.57
C TYR A 340 16.40 -14.37 -7.59
N LEU A 341 17.55 -14.49 -8.26
CA LEU A 341 18.08 -13.49 -9.18
C LEU A 341 18.05 -13.98 -10.62
N TYR A 342 17.28 -13.30 -11.46
CA TYR A 342 17.36 -13.41 -12.91
C TYR A 342 18.36 -12.40 -13.47
N TYR A 343 19.43 -12.90 -14.09
CA TYR A 343 20.47 -12.11 -14.75
C TYR A 343 20.99 -12.88 -15.98
N PRO A 344 20.40 -12.65 -17.18
CA PRO A 344 20.66 -13.48 -18.37
C PRO A 344 21.94 -13.11 -19.13
N PHE A 345 22.69 -12.10 -18.69
CA PHE A 345 23.85 -11.61 -19.44
C PHE A 345 25.07 -12.53 -19.30
N LYS A 346 25.96 -12.47 -20.29
CA LYS A 346 27.25 -13.20 -20.26
C LYS A 346 28.26 -12.55 -19.33
N ARG A 347 28.18 -11.22 -19.17
CA ARG A 347 29.01 -10.47 -18.22
C ARG A 347 28.71 -10.96 -16.80
N ARG A 348 29.66 -10.83 -15.88
CA ARG A 348 29.37 -11.07 -14.46
C ARG A 348 28.51 -9.93 -13.89
N PRO A 349 27.53 -10.23 -13.03
CA PRO A 349 26.81 -9.19 -12.30
C PRO A 349 27.76 -8.42 -11.35
N SER A 350 27.26 -7.38 -10.70
CA SER A 350 28.06 -6.66 -9.70
C SER A 350 28.43 -7.60 -8.53
N PRO A 351 29.57 -7.40 -7.84
CA PRO A 351 29.94 -8.22 -6.69
C PRO A 351 28.88 -8.25 -5.58
N PHE A 352 28.12 -7.17 -5.41
CA PHE A 352 27.03 -7.10 -4.44
C PHE A 352 25.82 -7.95 -4.87
N MET A 353 25.42 -7.87 -6.13
CA MET A 353 24.36 -8.74 -6.66
C MET A 353 24.77 -10.21 -6.64
N GLU A 354 26.03 -10.52 -6.95
CA GLU A 354 26.57 -11.88 -6.85
C GLU A 354 26.55 -12.36 -5.39
N PHE A 355 27.00 -11.54 -4.45
CA PHE A 355 27.01 -11.87 -3.03
C PHE A 355 25.60 -12.17 -2.48
N TYR A 356 24.62 -11.27 -2.71
CA TYR A 356 23.25 -11.48 -2.25
C TYR A 356 22.52 -12.57 -3.05
N GLY A 357 22.74 -12.64 -4.36
CA GLY A 357 22.17 -13.64 -5.24
C GLY A 357 22.78 -15.03 -5.11
N MET A 358 23.80 -15.23 -4.26
CA MET A 358 24.42 -16.52 -3.92
C MET A 358 24.36 -16.82 -2.41
N GLN A 359 23.36 -16.26 -1.72
CA GLN A 359 23.13 -16.41 -0.28
C GLN A 359 23.34 -17.83 0.28
N ASN A 360 23.02 -18.85 -0.51
CA ASN A 360 23.17 -20.24 -0.10
C ASN A 360 24.03 -21.00 -1.13
N PRO A 361 25.28 -21.36 -0.80
CA PRO A 361 26.16 -22.08 -1.73
C PRO A 361 25.64 -23.49 -2.09
N SER A 362 24.68 -24.01 -1.32
CA SER A 362 24.02 -25.29 -1.57
C SER A 362 22.78 -25.18 -2.47
N ARG A 363 22.40 -23.96 -2.88
CA ARG A 363 21.22 -23.72 -3.74
C ARG A 363 21.57 -22.86 -4.94
N ARG A 364 20.90 -23.12 -6.05
CA ARG A 364 20.97 -22.26 -7.22
C ARG A 364 19.98 -21.10 -7.03
N THR A 365 20.50 -19.91 -6.79
CA THR A 365 19.72 -18.69 -6.57
C THR A 365 19.92 -17.65 -7.67
N MET A 366 20.74 -17.95 -8.68
CA MET A 366 20.96 -17.11 -9.87
C MET A 366 20.66 -17.87 -11.17
N PHE A 367 19.89 -17.23 -12.05
CA PHE A 367 19.28 -17.84 -13.22
C PHE A 367 19.47 -16.97 -14.48
N LYS A 368 19.49 -17.64 -15.64
CA LYS A 368 19.51 -17.01 -16.96
C LYS A 368 18.24 -17.25 -17.76
N ASP A 369 17.36 -18.09 -17.22
CA ASP A 369 16.07 -18.46 -17.78
C ASP A 369 15.01 -18.18 -16.72
N GLU A 370 13.92 -17.53 -17.13
CA GLU A 370 12.84 -17.12 -16.25
C GLU A 370 12.09 -18.33 -15.69
N ASP A 371 11.85 -19.34 -16.52
CA ASP A 371 11.03 -20.49 -16.15
C ASP A 371 11.83 -21.40 -15.20
N GLU A 372 13.15 -21.55 -15.40
CA GLU A 372 14.04 -22.20 -14.42
C GLU A 372 14.00 -21.52 -13.04
N MET A 373 14.01 -20.18 -13.00
CA MET A 373 13.92 -19.43 -11.75
C MET A 373 12.58 -19.68 -11.05
N ILE A 374 11.48 -19.56 -11.79
CA ILE A 374 10.13 -19.76 -11.24
C ILE A 374 9.96 -21.19 -10.73
N ASN A 375 10.43 -22.20 -11.47
CA ASN A 375 10.38 -23.59 -11.04
C ASN A 375 11.13 -23.80 -9.72
N ALA A 376 12.35 -23.25 -9.59
CA ALA A 376 13.11 -23.32 -8.34
C ALA A 376 12.37 -22.64 -7.18
N MET A 377 11.75 -21.47 -7.42
CA MET A 377 10.94 -20.78 -6.40
C MET A 377 9.75 -21.65 -5.96
N VAL A 378 9.06 -22.30 -6.90
CA VAL A 378 7.89 -23.16 -6.63
C VAL A 378 8.30 -24.42 -5.86
N GLU A 379 9.39 -25.08 -6.24
CA GLU A 379 9.92 -26.27 -5.55
C GLU A 379 10.32 -25.95 -4.10
N GLU A 380 10.89 -24.75 -3.87
CA GLU A 380 11.37 -24.34 -2.56
C GLU A 380 10.32 -23.60 -1.72
N LYS A 381 9.12 -23.31 -2.25
CA LYS A 381 8.15 -22.43 -1.58
C LYS A 381 7.74 -22.88 -0.19
N GLU A 382 7.64 -24.19 0.02
CA GLU A 382 7.32 -24.72 1.34
C GLU A 382 8.42 -24.50 2.37
N TYR A 383 9.67 -24.34 1.95
CA TYR A 383 10.80 -24.10 2.85
C TYR A 383 10.80 -22.67 3.37
N TRP A 384 10.69 -21.69 2.48
CA TRP A 384 10.78 -20.28 2.88
C TRP A 384 9.43 -19.68 3.32
N ALA A 385 8.28 -20.26 2.95
CA ALA A 385 6.98 -19.77 3.42
C ALA A 385 6.62 -20.21 4.86
N LYS A 386 7.28 -21.25 5.39
CA LYS A 386 7.06 -21.74 6.77
C LYS A 386 7.98 -21.05 7.81
N ALA A 387 9.02 -20.37 7.34
CA ALA A 387 9.97 -19.60 8.15
C ALA A 387 9.49 -18.14 8.26
#